data_AF-A0A059A6H6-F1
#
_entry.id   AF-A0A059A6H6-F1
#
_cell.length_a   1.000
_cell.length_b   1.000
_cell.length_c   1.000
_cell.angle_alpha   90.00
_cell.angle_beta   90.00
_cell.angle_gamma   90.00
#
_symmetry.space_group_name_H-M   'P 1'
#
loop_
_entity.id
_entity.type
_entity.pdbx_description
1 polymer ?
#
loop_
_entity_poly.entity_id
_entity_poly.type
_entity_poly.pdbx_seq_one_letter_code
_entity_poly.pdbx_strand_id
1 'polypeptide(L)'
;MPLPPLPPLKAVTVTHVRYHRGDRLGHFLAWISLVPVFISLGGFVSHFIFRRELQGIFFFLGLLVSQFISENIKAWVQQARPETCALLEMCDSHGWPSSHSSYMFFFATYYTLLIYRGIGLADTKNKPLACFLPWFLAVLTMYSRVYLGYHTVGQVFAGATLGSVIGWAWFWLVNTV
;
A
#
# COMPACT_ATOMS: atom_id res chain seq x y z
N MET A 1 41.50 -27.04 3.19
CA MET A 1 40.32 -27.03 2.30
C MET A 1 39.41 -25.89 2.77
N PRO A 2 39.19 -24.83 1.99
CA PRO A 2 38.26 -23.78 2.39
C PRO A 2 36.84 -24.35 2.45
N LEU A 3 36.08 -23.96 3.47
CA LEU A 3 34.68 -24.35 3.62
C LEU A 3 33.87 -23.84 2.43
N PRO A 4 32.87 -24.60 1.95
CA PRO A 4 31.97 -24.11 0.91
C PRO A 4 31.26 -22.83 1.38
N PRO A 5 30.99 -21.88 0.48
CA PRO A 5 30.26 -20.66 0.84
C PRO A 5 28.89 -21.05 1.40
N LEU A 6 28.54 -20.45 2.54
CA LEU A 6 27.23 -20.68 3.16
C LEU A 6 26.13 -20.21 2.19
N PRO A 7 24.99 -20.92 2.13
CA PRO A 7 23.86 -20.48 1.32
C PRO A 7 23.37 -19.10 1.78
N PRO A 8 22.94 -18.22 0.86
CA PRO A 8 22.48 -16.88 1.20
C PRO A 8 21.22 -16.94 2.07
N LEU A 9 21.19 -16.14 3.13
CA LEU A 9 20.06 -16.03 4.05
C LEU A 9 18.95 -15.16 3.42
N LYS A 10 17.68 -15.56 3.58
CA LYS A 10 16.51 -14.81 3.11
C LYS A 10 15.69 -14.33 4.29
N ALA A 11 15.48 -13.02 4.40
CA ALA A 11 14.65 -12.43 5.46
C ALA A 11 13.15 -12.59 5.17
N VAL A 12 12.33 -12.66 6.22
CA VAL A 12 10.87 -12.54 6.10
C VAL A 12 10.54 -11.08 5.81
N THR A 13 9.96 -10.80 4.65
CA THR A 13 9.86 -9.43 4.09
C THR A 13 8.62 -8.65 4.49
N VAL A 14 7.63 -9.28 5.16
CA VAL A 14 6.29 -8.68 5.37
C VAL A 14 6.35 -7.35 6.14
N THR A 15 7.18 -7.26 7.17
CA THR A 15 7.34 -6.05 8.00
C THR A 15 8.78 -5.56 8.06
N HIS A 16 9.69 -6.19 7.30
CA HIS A 16 11.10 -5.86 7.32
C HIS A 16 11.39 -4.65 6.42
N VAL A 17 11.56 -3.49 7.06
CA VAL A 17 11.89 -2.21 6.42
C VAL A 17 13.25 -1.73 6.94
N ARG A 18 14.15 -1.38 6.02
CA ARG A 18 15.48 -0.87 6.32
C ARG A 18 15.52 0.64 6.12
N TYR A 19 16.24 1.32 7.00
CA TYR A 19 16.54 2.74 6.94
C TYR A 19 17.95 2.98 7.47
N HIS A 20 18.54 4.14 7.19
CA HIS A 20 19.89 4.47 7.63
C HIS A 20 19.93 4.71 9.14
N ARG A 21 20.89 4.10 9.84
CA ARG A 21 21.06 4.29 11.28
C ARG A 21 21.37 5.77 11.56
N GLY A 22 20.60 6.38 12.47
CA GLY A 22 20.71 7.80 12.80
C GLY A 22 19.76 8.71 12.01
N ASP A 23 19.13 8.22 10.94
CA ASP A 23 18.11 8.97 10.21
C ASP A 23 16.76 8.90 10.93
N ARG A 24 16.43 9.96 11.67
CA ARG A 24 15.17 10.07 12.43
C ARG A 24 13.95 10.12 11.51
N LEU A 25 14.06 10.82 10.37
CA LEU A 25 12.97 10.92 9.41
C LEU A 25 12.78 9.57 8.71
N GLY A 26 13.86 8.91 8.31
CA GLY A 26 13.84 7.56 7.76
C GLY A 26 13.20 6.55 8.73
N HIS A 27 13.53 6.61 10.03
CA HIS A 27 12.89 5.76 11.03
C HIS A 27 11.38 6.00 11.11
N PHE A 28 10.94 7.26 11.17
CA PHE A 28 9.51 7.59 11.14
C PHE A 28 8.82 7.09 9.87
N LEU A 29 9.42 7.34 8.71
CA LEU A 29 8.88 6.93 7.41
C LEU A 29 8.87 5.41 7.21
N ALA A 30 9.78 4.68 7.87
CA ALA A 30 9.75 3.22 7.89
C ALA A 30 8.47 2.72 8.58
N TRP A 31 8.07 3.31 9.71
CA TRP A 31 6.78 3.02 10.34
C TRP A 31 5.60 3.41 9.47
N ILE A 32 5.65 4.58 8.80
CA ILE A 32 4.59 4.96 7.85
C ILE A 32 4.45 3.93 6.73
N SER A 33 5.55 3.35 6.26
CA SER A 33 5.47 2.33 5.20
C SER A 33 4.74 1.05 5.62
N LEU A 34 4.55 0.82 6.92
CA LEU A 34 3.78 -0.31 7.46
C LEU A 34 2.28 -0.01 7.61
N VAL A 35 1.82 1.23 7.33
CA VAL A 35 0.40 1.61 7.40
C VAL A 35 -0.52 0.67 6.60
N PRO A 36 -0.21 0.26 5.35
CA PRO A 36 -1.02 -0.73 4.63
C PRO A 36 -1.22 -2.05 5.39
N VAL A 37 -0.19 -2.52 6.09
CA VAL A 37 -0.23 -3.73 6.90
C VAL A 37 -1.13 -3.53 8.12
N PHE A 38 -1.01 -2.39 8.81
CA PHE A 38 -1.86 -2.07 9.95
C PHE A 38 -3.33 -1.87 9.56
N ILE A 39 -3.61 -1.24 8.41
CA ILE A 39 -4.98 -1.13 7.89
C ILE A 39 -5.54 -2.53 7.60
N SER A 40 -4.77 -3.39 6.93
CA SER A 40 -5.21 -4.74 6.56
C SER A 40 -5.43 -5.64 7.78
N LEU A 41 -4.41 -5.81 8.62
CA LEU A 41 -4.43 -6.77 9.73
C LEU A 41 -5.07 -6.22 10.99
N GLY A 42 -4.91 -4.94 11.29
CA GLY A 42 -5.51 -4.30 12.45
C GLY A 42 -6.91 -3.80 12.13
N GLY A 43 -7.03 -2.92 11.13
CA GLY A 43 -8.26 -2.25 10.76
C GLY A 43 -9.36 -3.20 10.28
N PHE A 44 -9.16 -3.87 9.14
CA PHE A 44 -10.18 -4.72 8.54
C PHE A 44 -10.51 -5.96 9.38
N VAL A 45 -9.51 -6.66 9.92
CA VAL A 45 -9.77 -7.85 10.76
C VAL A 45 -10.58 -7.48 11.99
N SER A 46 -10.22 -6.39 12.69
CA SER A 46 -10.98 -5.93 13.85
C SER A 46 -12.39 -5.53 13.44
N HIS A 47 -12.53 -4.77 12.35
CA HIS A 47 -13.84 -4.39 11.82
C HIS A 47 -14.73 -5.62 11.50
N PHE A 48 -14.17 -6.68 10.91
CA PHE A 48 -14.92 -7.90 10.60
C PHE A 48 -15.36 -8.67 11.84
N ILE A 49 -14.51 -8.74 12.86
CA ILE A 49 -14.86 -9.40 14.11
C ILE A 49 -16.04 -8.69 14.78
N PHE A 50 -16.05 -7.35 14.80
CA PHE A 50 -17.01 -6.57 15.58
C PHE A 50 -18.26 -6.11 14.82
N ARG A 51 -18.19 -5.86 13.51
CA ARG A 51 -19.27 -5.20 12.76
C ARG A 51 -19.88 -6.06 11.66
N ARG A 52 -19.12 -7.01 11.08
CA ARG A 52 -19.57 -7.92 10.01
C ARG A 52 -20.34 -7.19 8.87
N GLU A 53 -19.98 -5.93 8.58
CA GLU A 53 -20.65 -5.11 7.57
C GLU A 53 -20.19 -5.53 6.17
N LEU A 54 -21.14 -5.86 5.27
CA LEU A 54 -20.85 -6.28 3.89
C LEU A 54 -20.02 -5.25 3.13
N GLN A 55 -20.27 -3.96 3.35
CA GLN A 55 -19.51 -2.88 2.72
C GLN A 55 -18.03 -2.91 3.10
N GLY A 56 -17.71 -3.20 4.36
CA GLY A 56 -16.33 -3.40 4.80
C GLY A 56 -15.67 -4.61 4.12
N ILE A 57 -16.42 -5.70 3.91
CA ILE A 57 -15.93 -6.91 3.25
C ILE A 57 -15.61 -6.62 1.78
N PHE A 58 -16.54 -5.99 1.05
CA PHE A 58 -16.28 -5.61 -0.34
C PHE A 58 -15.13 -4.62 -0.49
N PHE A 59 -14.98 -3.69 0.46
CA PHE A 59 -13.84 -2.78 0.47
C PHE A 59 -12.51 -3.56 0.60
N PHE A 60 -12.42 -4.49 1.54
CA PHE A 60 -11.22 -5.33 1.69
C PHE A 60 -10.96 -6.23 0.49
N LEU A 61 -11.99 -6.85 -0.08
CA LEU A 61 -11.87 -7.65 -1.30
C LEU A 61 -11.32 -6.81 -2.46
N GLY A 62 -11.78 -5.56 -2.60
CA GLY A 62 -11.25 -4.63 -3.59
C GLY A 62 -9.76 -4.33 -3.41
N LEU A 63 -9.29 -4.19 -2.16
CA LEU A 63 -7.86 -4.05 -1.87
C LEU A 63 -7.06 -5.29 -2.26
N LEU A 64 -7.59 -6.50 -1.99
CA LEU A 64 -6.96 -7.76 -2.40
C LEU A 64 -6.89 -7.89 -3.93
N VAL A 65 -7.97 -7.52 -4.63
CA VAL A 65 -8.00 -7.49 -6.10
C VAL A 65 -6.99 -6.48 -6.64
N SER A 66 -6.93 -5.27 -6.07
CA SER A 66 -5.94 -4.25 -6.45
C SER A 66 -4.50 -4.75 -6.25
N GLN A 67 -4.24 -5.39 -5.11
CA GLN A 67 -2.94 -6.00 -4.80
C GLN A 67 -2.60 -7.11 -5.80
N PHE A 68 -3.55 -7.99 -6.11
CA PHE A 68 -3.36 -9.05 -7.09
C PHE A 68 -3.03 -8.48 -8.48
N ILE A 69 -3.78 -7.47 -8.95
CA ILE A 69 -3.51 -6.80 -10.22
C ILE A 69 -2.11 -6.16 -10.23
N SER A 70 -1.74 -5.45 -9.15
CA SER A 70 -0.42 -4.81 -9.03
C SER A 70 0.73 -5.81 -9.09
N GLU A 71 0.63 -6.95 -8.39
CA GLU A 71 1.67 -7.99 -8.42
C GLU A 71 1.74 -8.71 -9.76
N ASN A 72 0.60 -8.92 -10.43
CA ASN A 72 0.61 -9.45 -11.80
C ASN A 72 1.33 -8.48 -12.74
N ILE A 73 0.99 -7.19 -12.73
CA ILE A 73 1.65 -6.18 -13.58
C ILE A 73 3.17 -6.19 -13.35
N LYS A 74 3.62 -6.25 -12.10
CA LYS A 74 5.05 -6.37 -11.78
C LYS A 74 5.70 -7.61 -12.37
N ALA A 75 5.02 -8.76 -12.30
CA ALA A 75 5.53 -10.01 -12.85
C ALA A 75 5.69 -9.96 -14.37
N TRP A 76 4.83 -9.22 -15.06
CA TRP A 76 4.86 -9.03 -16.52
C TRP A 76 5.86 -7.96 -16.97
N VAL A 77 5.86 -6.78 -16.32
CA VAL A 77 6.66 -5.62 -16.75
C VAL A 77 8.11 -5.71 -16.28
N GLN A 78 8.32 -6.31 -15.11
CA GLN A 78 9.66 -6.59 -14.57
C GLN A 78 10.59 -5.38 -14.46
N GLN A 79 10.04 -4.17 -14.32
CA GLN A 79 10.87 -2.97 -14.20
C GLN A 79 11.70 -3.02 -12.91
N ALA A 80 13.01 -2.84 -13.06
CA ALA A 80 13.96 -2.83 -11.95
C ALA A 80 13.67 -1.74 -10.91
N ARG A 81 14.06 -1.99 -9.66
CA ARG A 81 14.08 -0.99 -8.59
C ARG A 81 15.26 -0.01 -8.77
N PRO A 82 15.27 1.13 -8.05
CA PRO A 82 16.45 1.99 -8.00
C PRO A 82 17.68 1.23 -7.46
N GLU A 83 18.89 1.70 -7.79
CA GLU A 83 20.16 1.05 -7.40
C GLU A 83 20.33 0.87 -5.88
N THR A 84 19.67 1.71 -5.08
CA THR A 84 19.55 1.55 -3.62
C THR A 84 18.96 0.21 -3.19
N CYS A 85 18.35 -0.55 -4.09
CA CYS A 85 17.84 -1.90 -3.83
C CYS A 85 18.92 -2.86 -3.30
N ALA A 86 20.20 -2.66 -3.65
CA ALA A 86 21.27 -3.55 -3.24
C ALA A 86 21.53 -3.45 -1.73
N LEU A 87 21.55 -2.23 -1.20
CA LEU A 87 21.65 -1.95 0.23
C LEU A 87 20.42 -2.46 1.00
N LEU A 88 19.25 -2.41 0.36
CA LEU A 88 17.98 -2.80 0.96
C LEU A 88 17.69 -4.31 0.84
N GLU A 89 18.52 -5.09 0.12
CA GLU A 89 18.29 -6.51 -0.21
C GLU A 89 16.94 -6.75 -0.91
N MET A 90 16.59 -5.89 -1.87
CA MET A 90 15.29 -5.95 -2.58
C MET A 90 15.42 -5.99 -4.11
N CYS A 91 16.63 -6.12 -4.66
CA CYS A 91 16.86 -6.11 -6.10
C CYS A 91 16.29 -7.34 -6.82
N ASP A 92 15.98 -8.41 -6.09
CA ASP A 92 15.32 -9.62 -6.61
C ASP A 92 13.84 -9.39 -6.96
N SER A 93 13.29 -8.20 -6.66
CA SER A 93 11.90 -7.85 -6.88
C SER A 93 11.72 -6.64 -7.80
N HIS A 94 10.59 -6.63 -8.50
CA HIS A 94 10.25 -5.57 -9.45
C HIS A 94 9.58 -4.37 -8.77
N GLY A 95 9.91 -3.17 -9.25
CA GLY A 95 9.55 -1.91 -8.61
C GLY A 95 8.29 -1.23 -9.17
N TRP A 96 7.82 -1.62 -10.37
CA TRP A 96 6.71 -0.95 -11.06
C TRP A 96 5.49 -1.85 -11.24
N PRO A 97 4.29 -1.37 -10.87
CA PRO A 97 4.01 -0.18 -10.08
C PRO A 97 4.32 -0.38 -8.59
N SER A 98 4.38 0.69 -7.80
CA SER A 98 4.53 0.55 -6.35
C SER A 98 3.24 0.08 -5.68
N SER A 99 3.23 -1.14 -5.13
CA SER A 99 2.04 -1.70 -4.45
C SER A 99 1.64 -0.92 -3.20
N HIS A 100 2.59 -0.31 -2.47
CA HIS A 100 2.25 0.53 -1.30
C HIS A 100 1.46 1.76 -1.72
N SER A 101 1.90 2.45 -2.78
CA SER A 101 1.15 3.58 -3.34
C SER A 101 -0.19 3.13 -3.91
N SER A 102 -0.23 2.02 -4.66
CA SER A 102 -1.48 1.48 -5.20
C SER A 102 -2.50 1.16 -4.12
N TYR A 103 -2.09 0.45 -3.06
CA TYR A 103 -2.96 0.13 -1.94
C TYR A 103 -3.53 1.39 -1.28
N MET A 104 -2.68 2.36 -0.93
CA MET A 104 -3.12 3.54 -0.19
C MET A 104 -4.00 4.47 -1.02
N PHE A 105 -3.72 4.62 -2.31
CA PHE A 105 -4.55 5.43 -3.21
C PHE A 105 -5.87 4.74 -3.54
N PHE A 106 -5.90 3.41 -3.66
CA PHE A 106 -7.16 2.66 -3.68
C PHE A 106 -7.96 2.96 -2.41
N PHE A 107 -7.35 2.80 -1.23
CA PHE A 107 -8.01 2.99 0.06
C PHE A 107 -8.60 4.40 0.18
N ALA A 108 -7.79 5.44 -0.09
CA ALA A 108 -8.23 6.82 0.00
C ALA A 108 -9.35 7.14 -1.01
N THR A 109 -9.24 6.64 -2.25
CA THR A 109 -10.26 6.86 -3.29
C THR A 109 -11.57 6.18 -2.93
N TYR A 110 -11.55 4.88 -2.60
CA TYR A 110 -12.75 4.12 -2.28
C TYR A 110 -13.43 4.65 -1.01
N TYR A 111 -12.65 4.93 0.05
CA TYR A 111 -13.17 5.51 1.29
C TYR A 111 -13.81 6.89 1.04
N THR A 112 -13.18 7.75 0.23
CA THR A 112 -13.76 9.04 -0.15
C THR A 112 -15.12 8.84 -0.83
N LEU A 113 -15.23 7.91 -1.77
CA LEU A 113 -16.49 7.67 -2.48
C LEU A 113 -17.60 7.17 -1.53
N LEU A 114 -17.29 6.27 -0.59
CA LEU A 114 -18.22 5.83 0.45
C LEU A 114 -18.75 7.01 1.28
N ILE A 115 -17.85 7.87 1.79
CA ILE A 115 -18.19 9.05 2.60
C ILE A 115 -19.10 10.01 1.81
N TYR A 116 -18.75 10.31 0.56
CA TYR A 116 -19.51 11.26 -0.24
C TYR A 116 -20.87 10.73 -0.66
N ARG A 117 -21.00 9.40 -0.87
CA ARG A 117 -22.27 8.73 -1.13
C ARG A 117 -23.09 8.41 0.12
N GLY A 118 -22.53 8.55 1.31
CA GLY A 118 -23.21 8.23 2.56
C GLY A 118 -23.44 6.72 2.74
N ILE A 119 -22.55 5.89 2.20
CA ILE A 119 -22.67 4.43 2.23
C ILE A 119 -21.71 3.87 3.28
N GLY A 120 -22.26 3.36 4.38
CA GLY A 120 -21.52 2.60 5.41
C GLY A 120 -20.36 3.36 6.10
N LEU A 121 -19.71 2.67 7.05
CA LEU A 121 -18.47 2.98 7.81
C LEU A 121 -18.28 4.34 8.50
N ALA A 122 -18.81 5.45 7.99
CA ALA A 122 -18.69 6.77 8.60
C ALA A 122 -19.78 7.71 8.04
N ASP A 123 -20.95 7.69 8.69
CA ASP A 123 -21.92 8.77 8.54
C ASP A 123 -21.39 10.00 9.30
N THR A 124 -20.75 10.91 8.56
CA THR A 124 -20.10 12.10 9.11
C THR A 124 -20.60 13.36 8.42
N LYS A 125 -20.92 14.37 9.23
CA LYS A 125 -21.32 15.69 8.74
C LYS A 125 -20.16 16.46 8.10
N ASN A 126 -18.92 16.19 8.51
CA ASN A 126 -17.73 16.86 7.98
C ASN A 126 -16.94 15.92 7.06
N LYS A 127 -17.47 15.70 5.85
CA LYS A 127 -16.89 14.83 4.82
C LYS A 127 -15.43 15.19 4.47
N PRO A 128 -15.06 16.48 4.29
CA PRO A 128 -13.67 16.85 4.00
C PRO A 128 -12.70 16.42 5.09
N LEU A 129 -13.06 16.63 6.36
CA LEU A 129 -12.21 16.26 7.49
C LEU A 129 -12.02 14.74 7.58
N ALA A 130 -13.07 13.96 7.32
CA ALA A 130 -12.99 12.50 7.33
C ALA A 130 -12.08 11.95 6.21
N CYS A 131 -12.03 12.64 5.06
CA CYS A 131 -11.16 12.23 3.95
C CYS A 131 -9.70 12.69 4.12
N PHE A 132 -9.43 13.68 4.98
CA PHE A 132 -8.08 14.23 5.16
C PHE A 132 -7.06 13.16 5.58
N LEU A 133 -7.37 12.37 6.62
CA LEU A 133 -6.42 11.41 7.16
C LEU A 133 -6.04 10.29 6.17
N PRO A 134 -6.98 9.62 5.47
CA PRO A 134 -6.63 8.64 4.43
C PRO A 134 -5.74 9.21 3.33
N TRP A 135 -6.05 10.42 2.82
CA TRP A 135 -5.25 11.06 1.78
C TRP A 135 -3.87 11.49 2.27
N PHE A 136 -3.79 12.02 3.49
CA PHE A 136 -2.53 12.37 4.12
C PHE A 136 -1.62 11.15 4.27
N LEU A 137 -2.16 10.03 4.78
CA LEU A 137 -1.42 8.78 4.91
C LEU A 137 -1.02 8.19 3.55
N ALA A 138 -1.87 8.34 2.52
CA ALA A 138 -1.54 7.89 1.17
C ALA A 138 -0.34 8.63 0.57
N VAL A 139 -0.35 9.97 0.66
CA VAL A 139 0.77 10.80 0.19
C VAL A 139 2.03 10.54 1.03
N LEU A 140 1.91 10.40 2.34
CA LEU A 140 3.05 10.15 3.22
C LEU A 140 3.66 8.76 2.99
N THR A 141 2.83 7.75 2.70
CA THR A 141 3.29 6.41 2.31
C THR A 141 3.97 6.45 0.94
N MET A 142 3.41 7.17 -0.02
CA MET A 142 4.03 7.36 -1.33
C MET A 142 5.41 8.02 -1.20
N TYR A 143 5.51 9.07 -0.38
CA TYR A 143 6.76 9.77 -0.09
C TYR A 143 7.78 8.85 0.60
N SER A 144 7.36 8.04 1.58
CA SER A 144 8.27 7.14 2.29
C SER A 144 8.95 6.15 1.34
N ARG A 145 8.25 5.66 0.31
CA ARG A 145 8.82 4.71 -0.66
C ARG A 145 9.96 5.31 -1.50
N VAL A 146 9.87 6.60 -1.82
CA VAL A 146 10.92 7.32 -2.56
C VAL A 146 12.04 7.70 -1.61
N TYR A 147 11.73 8.30 -0.46
CA TYR A 147 12.71 8.76 0.51
C TYR A 147 13.60 7.62 1.03
N LEU A 148 13.00 6.46 1.33
CA LEU A 148 13.74 5.27 1.80
C LEU A 148 14.47 4.53 0.67
N GLY A 149 14.36 4.98 -0.59
CA GLY A 149 15.06 4.39 -1.73
C GLY A 149 14.47 3.08 -2.24
N TYR A 150 13.22 2.74 -1.90
CA TYR A 150 12.60 1.50 -2.37
C TYR A 150 12.03 1.59 -3.79
N HIS A 151 11.66 2.79 -4.23
CA HIS A 151 11.02 3.03 -5.53
C HIS A 151 11.45 4.38 -6.13
N THR A 152 11.40 4.48 -7.46
CA THR A 152 11.53 5.76 -8.16
C THR A 152 10.24 6.58 -8.06
N VAL A 153 10.33 7.88 -8.36
CA VAL A 153 9.17 8.77 -8.44
C VAL A 153 8.13 8.22 -9.45
N GLY A 154 8.56 7.80 -10.64
CA GLY A 154 7.66 7.24 -11.64
C GLY A 154 6.94 5.98 -11.18
N GLN A 155 7.62 5.10 -10.43
CA GLN A 155 7.02 3.87 -9.88
C GLN A 155 5.93 4.15 -8.85
N VAL A 156 6.13 5.15 -8.00
CA VAL A 156 5.14 5.48 -6.96
C VAL A 156 3.94 6.21 -7.53
N PHE A 157 4.12 7.07 -8.54
CA PHE A 157 3.00 7.72 -9.25
C PHE A 157 2.19 6.72 -10.08
N ALA A 158 2.85 5.77 -10.75
CA ALA A 158 2.13 4.70 -11.45
C ALA A 158 1.30 3.84 -10.49
N GLY A 159 1.84 3.53 -9.31
CA GLY A 159 1.08 2.88 -8.25
C GLY A 159 -0.12 3.71 -7.80
N ALA A 160 0.08 5.00 -7.50
CA ALA A 160 -1.00 5.90 -7.10
C ALA A 160 -2.13 5.95 -8.14
N THR A 161 -1.79 6.12 -9.42
CA THR A 161 -2.75 6.14 -10.52
C THR A 161 -3.51 4.82 -10.63
N LEU A 162 -2.79 3.68 -10.63
CA LEU A 162 -3.42 2.36 -10.69
C LEU A 162 -4.40 2.14 -9.53
N GLY A 163 -3.96 2.45 -8.31
CA GLY A 163 -4.77 2.33 -7.10
C GLY A 163 -6.05 3.15 -7.17
N SER A 164 -5.96 4.42 -7.55
CA SER A 164 -7.12 5.29 -7.70
C SER A 164 -8.09 4.80 -8.78
N VAL A 165 -7.58 4.36 -9.95
CA VAL A 165 -8.43 3.83 -11.03
C VAL A 165 -9.18 2.57 -10.59
N ILE A 166 -8.48 1.61 -9.98
CA ILE A 166 -9.11 0.37 -9.50
C ILE A 166 -10.10 0.69 -8.36
N GLY A 167 -9.74 1.58 -7.43
CA GLY A 167 -10.62 1.99 -6.33
C GLY A 167 -11.91 2.64 -6.81
N TRP A 168 -11.82 3.52 -7.78
CA TRP A 168 -12.98 4.10 -8.44
C TRP A 168 -13.81 3.03 -9.15
N ALA A 169 -13.21 2.19 -9.99
CA ALA A 169 -13.93 1.16 -10.75
C ALA A 169 -14.62 0.14 -9.83
N TRP A 170 -13.93 -0.32 -8.79
CA TRP A 170 -14.45 -1.25 -7.80
C TRP A 170 -15.63 -0.66 -7.02
N PHE A 171 -15.57 0.62 -6.66
CA PHE A 171 -16.67 1.33 -6.01
C PHE A 171 -17.95 1.26 -6.83
N TRP A 172 -17.87 1.56 -8.12
CA TRP A 172 -19.03 1.52 -9.01
C TRP A 172 -19.53 0.09 -9.22
N LEU A 173 -18.62 -0.86 -9.43
CA LEU A 173 -18.98 -2.28 -9.56
C LEU A 173 -19.80 -2.79 -8.36
N VAL A 174 -19.43 -2.42 -7.14
CA VAL A 174 -20.09 -2.89 -5.91
C VAL A 174 -21.38 -2.12 -5.60
N ASN A 175 -21.47 -0.83 -5.95
CA ASN A 175 -22.54 0.06 -5.47
C ASN A 175 -23.52 0.53 -6.55
N THR A 176 -23.43 0.02 -7.78
CA THR A 176 -24.41 0.33 -8.85
C THR A 176 -25.05 -0.86 -9.53
N VAL A 177 -24.69 -2.07 -9.11
CA VAL A 177 -25.39 -3.31 -9.50
C VAL A 177 -26.54 -3.57 -8.54
#